data_AF-A0A174I229-F1
#
_entry.id   AF-A0A174I229-F1
#
_cell.length_a   1.000
_cell.length_b   1.000
_cell.length_c   1.000
_cell.angle_alpha   90.00
_cell.angle_beta   90.00
_cell.angle_gamma   90.00
#
_symmetry.space_group_name_H-M   'P 1'
#
loop_
_entity.id
_entity.type
_entity.pdbx_description
1 polymer ?
#
loop_
_entity_poly.entity_id
_entity_poly.type
_entity_poly.pdbx_seq_one_letter_code
_entity_poly.pdbx_strand_id
1 'polypeptide(L)'
;MRKKKIPLLYHCTIFMLYYVCDLLTMPEDDEILKNGTVDFVSISYYSSNCVSVTQKGKITAANGGENIKNPYLETSAWGWQIDVLLVQKSH
;
A
#
# COMPACT_ATOMS: atom_id res chain seq x y z
N MET A 1 -34.41 -3.05 -23.95
CA MET A 1 -33.41 -4.15 -24.03
C MET A 1 -32.51 -4.08 -22.80
N ARG A 2 -32.44 -5.17 -22.03
CA ARG A 2 -31.82 -5.24 -20.69
C ARG A 2 -30.33 -4.87 -20.74
N LYS A 3 -29.94 -3.77 -20.08
CA LYS A 3 -28.54 -3.49 -19.75
C LYS A 3 -28.07 -4.56 -18.76
N LYS A 4 -27.32 -5.57 -19.23
CA LYS A 4 -26.68 -6.55 -18.36
C LYS A 4 -25.67 -5.82 -17.49
N LYS A 5 -25.90 -5.79 -16.17
CA LYS A 5 -24.90 -5.39 -15.18
C LYS A 5 -23.73 -6.37 -15.29
N ILE A 6 -22.63 -5.93 -15.91
CA ILE A 6 -21.37 -6.67 -15.94
C ILE A 6 -20.74 -6.48 -14.54
N PRO A 7 -20.34 -7.55 -13.83
CA PRO A 7 -19.81 -7.43 -12.49
C PRO A 7 -18.44 -6.75 -12.50
N LEU A 8 -18.22 -5.87 -11.53
CA LEU A 8 -17.04 -5.02 -11.33
C LEU A 8 -15.69 -5.78 -11.31
N LEU A 9 -15.72 -7.11 -11.13
CA LEU A 9 -14.56 -8.00 -11.15
C LEU A 9 -13.83 -8.06 -12.50
N TYR A 10 -14.52 -7.81 -13.63
CA TYR A 10 -13.88 -7.86 -14.95
C TYR A 10 -13.08 -6.60 -15.30
N HIS A 11 -13.28 -5.48 -14.60
CA HIS A 11 -12.59 -4.24 -14.94
C HIS A 11 -11.15 -4.20 -14.41
N CYS A 12 -10.87 -4.85 -13.27
CA CYS A 12 -9.53 -4.92 -12.69
C CYS A 12 -8.59 -5.86 -13.45
N THR A 13 -9.09 -7.01 -13.94
CA THR A 13 -8.28 -7.97 -14.69
C THR A 13 -7.88 -7.46 -16.08
N ILE A 14 -8.69 -6.61 -16.70
CA ILE A 14 -8.37 -6.02 -18.00
C ILE A 14 -7.31 -4.91 -17.86
N PHE A 15 -7.33 -4.11 -16.79
CA PHE A 15 -6.38 -3.01 -16.61
C PHE A 15 -4.93 -3.51 -16.36
N MET A 16 -4.76 -4.65 -15.66
CA MET A 16 -3.45 -5.28 -15.44
C MET A 16 -2.86 -5.95 -16.69
N LEU A 17 -3.68 -6.31 -17.69
CA LEU A 17 -3.22 -6.91 -18.94
C LEU A 17 -2.76 -5.88 -19.99
N TYR A 18 -3.20 -4.62 -19.88
CA TYR A 18 -2.88 -3.57 -20.87
C TYR A 18 -1.54 -2.85 -20.62
N TYR A 19 -1.00 -2.95 -19.41
CA TYR A 19 0.33 -2.46 -19.04
C TYR A 19 1.09 -3.61 -18.38
N VAL A 20 1.50 -4.59 -19.18
CA VAL A 20 2.51 -5.55 -18.72
C VAL A 20 3.80 -4.75 -18.57
N CYS A 21 4.11 -4.38 -17.34
CA CYS A 21 5.43 -3.89 -16.98
C CYS A 21 6.30 -5.14 -16.88
N ASP A 22 6.96 -5.51 -17.98
CA ASP A 22 7.94 -6.59 -17.94
C ASP A 22 9.09 -6.14 -17.03
N LEU A 23 9.21 -6.80 -15.88
CA LEU A 23 10.38 -6.64 -15.02
C LEU A 23 11.57 -7.25 -15.76
N LEU A 24 12.51 -6.42 -16.20
CA LEU A 24 13.75 -6.89 -16.81
C LEU A 24 14.59 -7.57 -15.74
N THR A 25 14.86 -8.87 -15.91
CA THR A 25 15.70 -9.67 -15.01
C THR A 25 16.84 -10.33 -15.77
N MET A 26 17.95 -10.56 -15.07
CA MET A 26 19.09 -11.36 -15.53
C MET A 26 19.03 -12.77 -14.93
N PRO A 27 19.54 -13.81 -15.61
CA PRO A 27 19.52 -15.19 -15.10
C PRO A 27 20.06 -15.38 -13.68
N GLU A 28 21.01 -14.55 -13.27
CA GLU A 28 21.68 -14.59 -11.97
C GLU A 28 20.95 -13.82 -10.84
N ASP A 29 19.94 -13.00 -11.15
CA ASP A 29 19.30 -12.10 -10.17
C ASP A 29 18.73 -12.87 -8.98
N ASP A 30 18.10 -14.01 -9.23
CA ASP A 30 17.49 -14.86 -8.19
C ASP A 30 18.54 -15.41 -7.21
N GLU A 31 19.69 -15.83 -7.72
CA GLU A 31 20.78 -16.34 -6.88
C GLU A 31 21.44 -15.21 -6.08
N ILE A 32 21.63 -14.04 -6.69
CA ILE A 32 22.19 -12.86 -6.04
C ILE A 32 21.29 -12.39 -4.90
N LEU A 33 19.98 -12.24 -5.14
CA LEU A 33 19.02 -11.79 -4.12
C LEU A 33 18.88 -12.79 -2.97
N LYS A 34 18.92 -14.10 -3.27
CA LYS A 34 18.84 -15.15 -2.25
C LYS A 34 20.06 -15.17 -1.34
N ASN A 35 21.25 -14.91 -1.90
CA ASN A 35 22.50 -14.96 -1.13
C ASN A 35 22.84 -13.61 -0.47
N GLY A 36 22.42 -12.48 -1.05
CA GLY A 36 22.65 -11.12 -0.56
C GLY A 36 21.73 -10.70 0.60
N THR A 37 21.66 -11.51 1.65
CA THR A 37 20.84 -11.22 2.84
C THR A 37 21.52 -10.24 3.79
N VAL A 38 20.71 -9.51 4.57
CA VAL A 38 21.18 -8.53 5.56
C VAL A 38 21.01 -9.07 6.98
N ASP A 39 21.90 -8.67 7.89
CA ASP A 39 21.83 -9.08 9.31
C ASP A 39 20.69 -8.39 10.08
N PHE A 40 20.26 -7.22 9.62
CA PHE A 40 19.16 -6.46 10.22
C PHE A 40 18.37 -5.68 9.17
N VAL A 41 17.10 -5.44 9.47
CA VAL A 41 16.22 -4.62 8.63
C VAL A 41 15.90 -3.33 9.39
N SER A 42 16.41 -2.21 8.91
CA SER A 42 16.05 -0.88 9.42
C SER A 42 14.79 -0.37 8.69
N ILE A 43 13.81 0.12 9.45
CA ILE A 43 12.57 0.66 8.90
C ILE A 43 12.39 2.10 9.37
N SER A 44 12.16 3.00 8.43
CA SER A 44 11.72 4.36 8.71
C SER A 44 10.20 4.37 8.90
N TYR A 45 9.74 4.36 10.16
CA TYR A 45 8.31 4.38 10.48
C TYR A 45 7.85 5.78 10.87
N TYR A 46 6.82 6.29 10.19
CA TYR A 46 6.19 7.59 10.48
C TYR A 46 4.75 7.46 10.95
N SER A 47 3.95 6.58 10.32
CA SER A 47 2.53 6.41 10.60
C SER A 47 2.00 5.09 10.05
N SER A 48 0.82 4.68 10.51
CA SER A 48 0.05 3.60 9.90
C SER A 48 -0.88 4.10 8.79
N ASN A 49 -1.21 3.20 7.87
CA ASN A 49 -2.19 3.44 6.82
C ASN A 49 -3.50 2.72 7.16
N CYS A 50 -4.63 3.42 7.03
CA CYS A 50 -5.95 2.83 7.15
C CYS A 50 -6.59 2.70 5.77
N VAL A 51 -7.06 1.49 5.45
CA VAL A 51 -7.58 1.12 4.14
C VAL A 51 -8.95 0.45 4.26
N SER A 52 -9.84 0.68 3.29
CA SER A 52 -11.18 0.08 3.24
C SER A 52 -11.57 -0.25 1.81
N VAL A 53 -12.15 -1.44 1.61
CA VAL A 53 -12.68 -1.90 0.31
C VAL A 53 -13.76 -0.96 -0.22
N THR A 54 -14.55 -0.35 0.67
CA THR A 54 -15.67 0.53 0.27
C THR A 54 -15.26 1.97 0.03
N GLN A 55 -14.01 2.34 0.34
CA GLN A 55 -13.47 3.72 0.30
C GLN A 55 -14.34 4.77 1.01
N LYS A 56 -15.24 4.34 1.91
CA LYS A 56 -16.07 5.24 2.70
C LYS A 56 -15.23 5.80 3.85
N GLY A 57 -14.87 7.07 3.74
CA GLY A 57 -14.15 7.79 4.79
C GLY A 57 -13.59 9.11 4.28
N LYS A 58 -13.07 9.92 5.20
CA LYS A 58 -12.31 11.13 4.83
C LYS A 58 -10.92 10.69 4.36
N ILE A 59 -10.39 11.33 3.33
CA ILE A 59 -9.03 11.09 2.87
C ILE A 59 -8.05 11.92 3.70
N THR A 60 -6.87 11.36 3.97
CA THR A 60 -5.75 12.01 4.63
C THR A 60 -4.48 11.86 3.80
N ALA A 61 -3.57 12.83 3.93
CA ALA A 61 -2.26 12.75 3.34
C ALA A 61 -1.41 11.68 4.05
N ALA A 62 -0.60 10.96 3.28
CA ALA A 62 0.37 10.00 3.79
C ALA A 62 1.51 9.81 2.78
N ASN A 63 2.61 9.22 3.24
CA ASN A 63 3.68 8.77 2.35
C ASN A 63 3.19 7.59 1.52
N GLY A 64 3.19 7.76 0.19
CA GLY A 64 2.76 6.73 -0.76
C GLY A 64 1.33 6.87 -1.30
N GLY A 65 0.60 7.93 -0.95
CA GLY A 65 -0.68 8.28 -1.58
C GLY A 65 -1.82 8.61 -0.62
N GLU A 66 -3.03 8.66 -1.16
CA GLU A 66 -4.27 8.91 -0.41
C GLU A 66 -4.62 7.72 0.50
N ASN A 67 -4.82 8.00 1.79
CA ASN A 67 -5.24 7.01 2.77
C ASN A 67 -6.57 7.42 3.42
N ILE A 68 -7.28 6.46 4.01
CA ILE A 68 -8.48 6.77 4.78
C ILE A 68 -8.05 7.28 6.15
N LYS A 69 -8.66 8.38 6.60
CA LYS A 69 -8.40 8.95 7.92
C LYS A 69 -8.90 8.00 9.00
N ASN A 70 -7.99 7.49 9.83
CA ASN A 70 -8.34 6.79 11.05
C ASN A 70 -8.93 7.80 12.08
N PRO A 71 -10.19 7.64 12.54
CA PRO A 71 -10.83 8.59 13.46
C PRO A 71 -10.25 8.54 14.89
N TYR A 72 -9.47 7.52 15.21
CA TYR A 72 -8.86 7.33 16.54
C TYR A 72 -7.46 7.94 16.65
N LEU A 73 -6.90 8.48 15.57
CA LEU A 73 -5.55 9.04 15.55
C LEU A 73 -5.59 10.56 15.37
N GLU A 74 -4.78 11.24 16.17
CA GLU A 74 -4.49 12.65 16.00
C GLU A 74 -3.66 12.90 14.73
N THR A 75 -3.58 14.16 14.32
CA THR A 75 -2.92 14.56 13.08
C THR A 75 -1.92 15.67 13.39
N SER A 76 -0.72 15.55 12.82
CA SER A 76 0.31 16.59 12.90
C SER A 76 -0.11 17.86 12.14
N ALA A 77 0.64 18.95 12.33
CA ALA A 77 0.44 20.20 11.58
C ALA A 77 0.55 20.02 10.05
N TRP A 78 1.27 18.98 9.60
CA TRP A 78 1.47 18.64 8.19
C TRP A 78 0.41 17.69 7.64
N GLY A 79 -0.64 17.37 8.41
CA GLY A 79 -1.75 16.52 7.97
C GLY A 79 -1.49 15.02 8.06
N TRP A 80 -0.33 14.59 8.57
CA TRP A 80 0.00 13.16 8.75
C TRP A 80 -0.55 12.64 10.07
N GLN A 81 -1.10 11.42 10.05
CA GLN A 81 -1.64 10.76 11.24
C GLN A 81 -0.51 10.35 12.18
N ILE A 82 -0.67 10.62 13.48
CA ILE A 82 0.32 10.27 14.50
C ILE A 82 -0.08 8.93 15.13
N ASP A 83 0.71 7.89 14.92
CA ASP A 83 0.48 6.55 15.49
C ASP A 83 1.64 6.15 16.40
N VAL A 84 1.56 6.57 17.67
CA VAL A 84 2.60 6.29 18.68
C VAL A 84 2.53 4.86 19.23
N LEU A 85 1.38 4.18 19.11
CA LEU A 85 1.18 2.86 19.70
C LEU A 85 1.82 1.75 18.88
N LEU A 86 1.88 1.92 17.55
CA LEU A 86 2.43 0.89 16.68
C LEU A 86 3.95 0.75 16.84
N VAL A 87 4.66 1.84 17.13
CA VAL A 87 6.10 1.83 17.44
C VAL A 87 6.40 1.05 18.73
N GLN A 88 5.48 1.00 19.70
CA GLN A 88 5.72 0.30 20.97
C GLN A 88 5.49 -1.22 20.90
N LYS A 89 4.93 -1.76 19.81
CA LYS A 89 4.73 -3.21 19.63
C LYS A 89 5.89 -3.93 18.95
N SER A 90 6.92 -3.22 18.50
CA SER A 90 8.08 -3.79 17.80
C SER A 90 9.27 -4.11 18.72
N HIS A 91 9.06 -4.20 20.03
CA HIS A 91 10.06 -4.58 21.03
C HIS A 91 9.57 -5.76 21.86
#